data_AF-A0A7K2JLU2-F1
#
_entry.id   AF-A0A7K2JLU2-F1
#
_cell.length_a   1.000
_cell.length_b   1.000
_cell.length_c   1.000
_cell.angle_alpha   90.00
_cell.angle_beta   90.00
_cell.angle_gamma   90.00
#
_symmetry.space_group_name_H-M   'P 1'
#
loop_
_entity.id
_entity.type
_entity.pdbx_description
1 polymer ?
#
loop_
_entity_poly.entity_id
_entity_poly.type
_entity_poly.pdbx_seq_one_letter_code
_entity_poly.pdbx_strand_id
1 'polypeptide(L)' 'EPVPAPGSAIVSVPGLGHRQGDLSRAGVQVSDRAGNLRAAFHLYNTEADVDRLLDVLAG' A
#
# COMPACT_ATOMS: atom_id res chain seq x y z
N GLU A 1 9.74 -6.03 -7.10
CA GLU A 1 10.42 -5.66 -5.85
C GLU A 1 10.08 -4.21 -5.50
N PRO A 2 9.85 -3.86 -4.23
CA PRO A 2 9.57 -2.48 -3.82
C PRO A 2 10.74 -1.53 -4.11
N VAL A 3 10.45 -0.23 -4.30
CA VAL A 3 11.46 0.80 -4.50
C VAL A 3 12.27 1.01 -3.20
N PRO A 4 13.62 1.04 -3.24
CA PRO A 4 14.43 1.31 -2.06
C PRO A 4 14.10 2.67 -1.42
N ALA A 5 13.83 2.65 -0.11
CA ALA A 5 13.50 3.84 0.66
C ALA A 5 14.05 3.73 2.10
N PRO A 6 15.37 3.83 2.30
CA PRO A 6 15.99 3.65 3.61
C PRO A 6 15.45 4.68 4.62
N GLY A 7 15.05 4.20 5.80
CA GLY A 7 14.50 5.03 6.88
C GLY A 7 13.08 5.55 6.63
N SER A 8 12.39 5.08 5.60
CA SER A 8 11.00 5.47 5.31
C SER A 8 10.00 4.43 5.83
N ALA A 9 8.90 4.91 6.40
CA ALA A 9 7.71 4.09 6.68
C ALA A 9 6.77 3.95 5.47
N ILE A 10 7.24 4.31 4.26
CA ILE A 10 6.46 4.25 3.02
C ILE A 10 7.05 3.19 2.10
N VAL A 11 6.24 2.17 1.80
CA VAL A 11 6.58 1.13 0.84
C VAL A 11 5.96 1.48 -0.50
N SER A 12 6.78 1.55 -1.55
CA SER A 12 6.31 1.81 -2.92
C SER A 12 6.51 0.56 -3.78
N VAL A 13 5.42 -0.01 -4.31
CA VAL A 13 5.44 -1.22 -5.13
C VAL A 13 5.16 -0.87 -6.60
N PRO A 14 6.15 -1.06 -7.50
CA PRO A 14 5.97 -0.77 -8.92
C PRO A 14 4.87 -1.58 -9.59
N GLY A 15 4.13 -0.95 -10.50
CA GLY A 15 3.12 -1.59 -11.36
C GLY A 15 1.77 -1.85 -10.69
N LEU A 16 1.64 -1.65 -9.39
CA LEU A 16 0.39 -1.87 -8.65
C LEU A 16 -0.46 -0.61 -8.45
N GLY A 17 -0.07 0.56 -8.97
CA GLY A 17 -0.83 1.82 -8.78
C GLY A 17 -2.30 1.71 -9.18
N HIS A 18 -2.60 0.98 -10.25
CA HIS A 18 -3.95 0.72 -10.73
C HIS A 18 -4.89 0.04 -9.71
N ARG A 19 -4.34 -0.68 -8.72
CA ARG A 19 -5.11 -1.34 -7.65
C ARG A 19 -5.61 -0.36 -6.58
N GLN A 20 -5.17 0.91 -6.60
CA GLN A 20 -5.56 1.91 -5.59
C GLN A 20 -7.08 2.06 -5.47
N GLY A 21 -7.79 2.08 -6.61
CA GLY A 21 -9.24 2.20 -6.61
C GLY A 21 -9.94 1.01 -5.96
N ASP A 22 -9.45 -0.22 -6.20
CA ASP A 22 -10.00 -1.45 -5.62
C ASP A 22 -9.81 -1.48 -4.10
N LEU A 23 -8.62 -1.10 -3.65
CA LEU A 23 -8.29 -0.98 -2.24
C LEU A 23 -9.17 0.08 -1.55
N SER A 24 -9.36 1.23 -2.18
CA SER A 24 -10.21 2.29 -1.63
C SER A 24 -11.66 1.84 -1.46
N ARG A 25 -12.21 1.10 -2.43
CA ARG A 25 -13.55 0.49 -2.31
C ARG A 25 -13.64 -0.56 -1.20
N ALA A 26 -12.53 -1.23 -0.87
CA ALA A 26 -12.43 -2.15 0.25
C ALA A 26 -12.13 -1.47 1.61
N GLY A 27 -12.10 -0.13 1.65
CA GLY A 27 -11.83 0.66 2.84
C GLY A 27 -10.35 0.90 3.15
N VAL A 28 -9.43 0.46 2.29
CA VAL A 28 -7.98 0.60 2.48
C VAL A 28 -7.46 1.78 1.65
N GLN A 29 -6.98 2.83 2.32
CA GLN A 29 -6.50 4.04 1.63
C GLN A 29 -4.99 3.99 1.44
N VAL A 30 -4.60 4.10 0.17
CA VAL A 30 -3.21 4.17 -0.32
C VAL A 30 -3.16 5.16 -1.47
N SER A 31 -1.96 5.51 -1.94
CA SER A 31 -1.80 6.40 -3.09
C SER A 31 -1.22 5.69 -4.30
N ASP A 32 -1.65 6.09 -5.50
CA ASP A 32 -0.93 5.85 -6.74
C ASP A 32 -0.03 7.07 -7.02
N ARG A 33 1.27 6.84 -7.22
CA ARG A 33 2.19 7.87 -7.70
C ARG A 33 3.07 7.30 -8.80
N ALA A 34 2.89 7.81 -10.01
CA ALA A 34 3.61 7.37 -11.21
C ALA A 34 3.47 5.85 -11.45
N GLY A 35 2.28 5.29 -11.24
CA GLY A 35 1.99 3.86 -11.43
C GLY A 35 2.45 2.97 -10.28
N ASN A 36 3.01 3.54 -9.22
CA ASN A 36 3.44 2.82 -8.03
C ASN A 36 2.35 2.87 -6.95
N LEU A 37 2.02 1.72 -6.39
CA LEU A 37 1.22 1.65 -5.19
C LEU A 37 2.07 2.08 -3.99
N ARG A 38 1.60 3.06 -3.20
CA ARG A 38 2.32 3.54 -2.02
C ARG A 38 1.47 3.36 -0.77
N ALA A 39 1.92 2.47 0.10
CA ALA A 39 1.40 2.30 1.46
C ALA A 39 2.28 3.09 2.43
N ALA A 40 1.68 4.00 3.20
CA ALA A 40 2.36 4.78 4.23
C ALA A 40 1.85 4.34 5.59
N PHE A 41 2.76 3.87 6.45
CA PHE A 41 2.42 3.41 7.79
C PHE A 41 2.68 4.52 8.81
N HIS A 42 1.72 4.70 9.72
CA HIS A 42 1.76 5.67 10.80
C HIS A 42 1.83 4.97 12.15
N LEU A 43 2.04 5.74 13.22
CA LEU A 43 2.17 5.22 14.59
C LEU A 43 0.92 4.47 15.09
N TYR A 44 -0.24 4.74 14.50
CA TYR A 44 -1.50 4.08 14.85
C TYR A 44 -1.77 2.84 13.99
N ASN A 45 -0.91 2.50 13.03
CA ASN A 45 -1.06 1.28 12.27
C ASN A 45 -0.52 0.07 13.03
N THR A 46 -1.15 -1.07 12.77
CA THR A 46 -0.77 -2.36 13.33
C THR A 46 -0.47 -3.35 12.21
N GLU A 47 0.14 -4.50 12.57
CA GLU A 47 0.35 -5.60 11.63
C GLU A 47 -0.98 -6.08 11.01
N ALA A 48 -2.09 -6.01 11.75
CA ALA A 48 -3.41 -6.35 11.23
C ALA A 48 -3.87 -5.45 10.06
N ASP A 49 -3.42 -4.19 10.01
CA ASP A 49 -3.70 -3.31 8.87
C ASP A 49 -2.90 -3.75 7.62
N VAL A 50 -1.69 -4.27 7.84
CA VAL A 50 -0.85 -4.83 6.77
C VAL A 50 -1.49 -6.10 6.23
N ASP A 51 -1.89 -7.02 7.11
CA ASP A 51 -2.57 -8.27 6.73
C ASP A 51 -3.84 -7.96 5.93
N ARG A 52 -4.66 -7.03 6.43
CA ARG A 52 -5.87 -6.58 5.74
C ARG A 52 -5.58 -6.04 4.33
N LEU A 53 -4.52 -5.24 4.16
CA LEU A 53 -4.09 -4.72 2.86
C LEU A 53 -3.67 -5.87 1.93
N LEU A 54 -2.89 -6.82 2.43
CA LEU A 54 -2.41 -7.96 1.65
C LEU A 54 -3.56 -8.88 1.22
N ASP A 55 -4.54 -9.12 2.09
CA ASP A 55 -5.73 -9.91 1.77
C ASP A 55 -6.54 -9.31 0.62
N VAL A 56 -6.72 -7.98 0.59
CA VAL A 56 -7.43 -7.30 -0.51
C VAL A 56 -6.62 -7.37 -1.81
N LEU A 57 -5.29 -7.31 -1.73
CA LEU A 57 -4.42 -7.43 -2.90
C LEU A 57 -4.39 -8.86 -3.47
N ALA A 58 -4.56 -9.87 -2.62
CA ALA A 58 -4.61 -11.27 -3.01
C ALA A 58 -5.94 -11.69 -3.66
N GLY A 59 -7.00 -10.88 -3.49
CA GLY A 59 -8.26 -10.99 -4.23
C GLY A 59 -8.18 -10.47 -5.67
#